data_AF-G9KI88-F1
#
_entry.id   AF-G9KI88-F1
#
_cell.length_a   1.000
_cell.length_b   1.000
_cell.length_c   1.000
_cell.angle_alpha   90.00
_cell.angle_beta   90.00
_cell.angle_gamma   90.00
#
_symmetry.space_group_name_H-M   'P 1'
#
loop_
_entity.id
_entity.type
_entity.pdbx_description
1 polymer ?
#
loop_
_entity_poly.entity_id
_entity_poly.type
_entity_poly.pdbx_seq_one_letter_code
_entity_poly.pdbx_strand_id
1 'polypeptide(L)'
;AGGERTGFVSAQSFIALWRKLLNDHHDDASKFICLLAKPSSNSLEQEDFIPLLQDVVDTHPGLTFLKDAPEFHSRYITTVIQRIFYTVNRSWSGKITSTEIRKSNFLQTLALLEEEEDINQITDYFSYEHFYVIYCKFWELDSDHDLYISQADLSRYNDQASSNRIIERIFSGAVTRGKT
;
A
#
# COMPACT_ATOMS: atom_id res chain seq x y z
N ALA A 1 3.53 -10.39 18.54
CA ALA A 1 3.21 -11.48 19.48
C ALA A 1 3.25 -12.89 18.85
N GLY A 2 3.85 -13.07 17.66
CA GLY A 2 4.07 -14.40 17.07
C GLY A 2 2.82 -15.07 16.47
N GLY A 3 1.67 -14.39 16.43
CA GLY A 3 0.39 -14.97 16.04
C GLY A 3 0.38 -15.68 14.69
N GLU A 4 1.04 -15.11 13.68
CA GLU A 4 1.19 -15.75 12.36
C GLU A 4 1.90 -17.12 12.44
N ARG A 5 2.90 -17.27 13.32
CA ARG A 5 3.68 -18.52 13.44
C ARG A 5 2.93 -19.62 14.17
N THR A 6 2.05 -19.26 15.10
CA THR A 6 1.33 -20.21 15.96
C THR A 6 -0.12 -20.38 15.57
N GLY A 7 -0.68 -19.51 14.72
CA GLY A 7 -2.11 -19.44 14.39
C GLY A 7 -2.99 -18.86 15.51
N PHE A 8 -2.41 -18.53 16.66
CA PHE A 8 -3.10 -17.94 17.81
C PHE A 8 -2.14 -17.11 18.68
N VAL A 9 -2.67 -16.22 19.51
CA VAL A 9 -1.90 -15.42 20.48
C VAL A 9 -2.45 -15.67 21.89
N SER A 10 -1.57 -15.92 22.85
CA SER A 10 -1.99 -16.06 24.25
C SER A 10 -2.42 -14.72 24.85
N ALA A 11 -3.41 -14.72 25.75
CA ALA A 11 -3.84 -13.51 26.44
C ALA A 11 -2.68 -12.80 27.17
N GLN A 12 -1.79 -13.57 27.80
CA GLN A 12 -0.61 -13.02 28.49
C GLN A 12 0.33 -12.28 27.51
N SER A 13 0.62 -12.87 26.35
CA SER A 13 1.46 -12.25 25.33
C SER A 13 0.81 -11.00 24.73
N PHE A 14 -0.50 -11.03 24.47
CA PHE A 14 -1.23 -9.89 23.94
C PHE A 14 -1.29 -8.74 24.96
N ILE A 15 -1.64 -9.02 26.22
CA ILE A 15 -1.69 -8.00 27.28
C ILE A 15 -0.32 -7.36 27.50
N ALA A 16 0.76 -8.15 27.48
CA ALA A 16 2.12 -7.60 27.60
C ALA A 16 2.46 -6.64 26.44
N LEU A 17 2.13 -7.03 25.21
CA LEU A 17 2.29 -6.17 24.03
C LEU A 17 1.47 -4.88 24.16
N TRP A 18 0.17 -5.01 24.47
CA TRP A 18 -0.75 -3.90 24.52
C TRP A 18 -0.42 -2.90 25.63
N ARG A 19 -0.01 -3.39 26.81
CA ARG A 19 0.47 -2.52 27.90
C ARG A 19 1.70 -1.72 27.50
N LYS A 20 2.67 -2.36 26.84
CA LYS A 20 3.86 -1.65 26.33
C LYS A 20 3.47 -0.58 25.31
N LEU A 21 2.60 -0.93 24.37
CA LEU A 21 2.09 -0.01 23.36
C LEU A 21 1.45 1.23 23.97
N LEU A 22 0.55 1.05 24.95
CA LEU A 22 -0.15 2.16 25.61
C LEU A 22 0.77 3.04 26.48
N ASN A 23 1.82 2.46 27.05
CA ASN A 23 2.78 3.21 27.86
C ASN A 23 3.74 4.05 27.00
N ASP A 24 4.18 3.52 25.86
CA ASP A 24 5.24 4.11 25.04
C ASP A 24 4.69 5.00 23.90
N HIS A 25 3.42 4.84 23.51
CA HIS A 25 2.81 5.49 22.34
C HIS A 25 1.45 6.11 22.67
N HIS A 26 1.34 7.43 22.50
CA HIS A 26 0.23 8.23 23.04
C HIS A 26 -0.79 8.73 21.99
N ASP A 27 -0.61 8.37 20.72
CA ASP A 27 -1.56 8.69 19.64
C ASP A 27 -1.69 7.53 18.66
N ASP A 28 -2.70 7.56 17.81
CA ASP A 28 -2.99 6.43 16.92
C ASP A 28 -1.92 6.26 15.84
N ALA A 29 -1.31 7.36 15.39
CA ALA A 29 -0.19 7.31 14.45
C ALA A 29 1.03 6.56 15.03
N SER A 30 1.44 6.85 16.25
CA SER A 30 2.58 6.20 16.89
C SER A 30 2.28 4.74 17.24
N LYS A 31 1.05 4.44 17.69
CA LYS A 31 0.61 3.05 17.90
C LYS A 31 0.62 2.27 16.59
N PHE A 32 0.10 2.85 15.50
CA PHE A 32 0.06 2.22 14.18
C PHE A 32 1.48 1.90 13.66
N ILE A 33 2.40 2.87 13.72
CA ILE A 33 3.80 2.62 13.37
C ILE A 33 4.39 1.49 14.22
N CYS A 34 4.18 1.50 15.55
CA CYS A 34 4.72 0.48 16.45
C CYS A 34 4.19 -0.93 16.14
N LEU A 35 2.92 -1.06 15.74
CA LEU A 35 2.29 -2.34 15.44
C LEU A 35 2.81 -2.97 14.15
N LEU A 36 3.05 -2.16 13.10
CA LEU A 36 3.44 -2.66 11.79
C LEU A 36 4.97 -2.68 11.57
N ALA A 37 5.72 -1.80 12.24
CA ALA A 37 7.14 -1.65 11.97
C ALA A 37 7.95 -2.89 12.37
N LYS A 38 8.98 -3.20 11.55
CA LYS A 38 10.03 -4.17 11.91
C LYS A 38 10.66 -3.81 13.27
N PRO A 39 11.16 -4.80 14.04
CA PRO A 39 11.80 -4.55 15.32
C PRO A 39 12.89 -3.48 15.23
N SER A 40 12.90 -2.52 16.16
CA SER A 40 13.84 -1.40 16.20
C SER A 40 13.73 -0.37 15.08
N SER A 41 12.65 -0.41 14.26
CA SER A 41 12.32 0.64 13.30
C SER A 41 11.27 1.61 13.87
N ASN A 42 11.39 2.88 13.52
CA ASN A 42 10.43 3.95 13.87
C ASN A 42 9.68 4.48 12.64
N SER A 43 9.70 3.72 11.55
CA SER A 43 9.07 4.05 10.27
C SER A 43 8.61 2.78 9.54
N LEU A 44 7.64 2.94 8.64
CA LEU A 44 7.13 1.85 7.82
C LEU A 44 7.71 1.88 6.41
N GLU A 45 8.19 0.74 5.96
CA GLU A 45 8.52 0.46 4.56
C GLU A 45 7.32 -0.17 3.85
N GLN A 46 7.39 -0.32 2.53
CA GLN A 46 6.26 -0.82 1.73
C GLN A 46 5.80 -2.22 2.19
N GLU A 47 6.75 -3.11 2.48
CA GLU A 47 6.51 -4.48 2.94
C GLU A 47 5.73 -4.55 4.26
N ASP A 48 5.88 -3.55 5.13
CA ASP A 48 5.26 -3.52 6.46
C ASP A 48 3.73 -3.38 6.38
N PHE A 49 3.20 -2.93 5.24
CA PHE A 49 1.76 -2.81 4.99
C PHE A 49 1.11 -4.10 4.47
N ILE A 50 1.91 -5.08 4.02
CA ILE A 50 1.39 -6.31 3.40
C ILE A 50 0.45 -7.07 4.35
N PRO A 51 0.80 -7.33 5.63
CA PRO A 51 -0.08 -8.07 6.53
C PRO A 51 -1.43 -7.38 6.78
N LEU A 52 -1.43 -6.05 6.87
CA LEU A 52 -2.65 -5.26 7.03
C LEU A 52 -3.54 -5.37 5.79
N LEU A 53 -2.97 -5.20 4.60
CA LEU A 53 -3.74 -5.22 3.36
C LEU A 53 -4.21 -6.63 2.97
N GLN A 54 -3.45 -7.65 3.34
CA GLN A 54 -3.88 -9.04 3.24
C GLN A 54 -5.17 -9.26 4.04
N ASP A 55 -5.20 -8.84 5.30
CA ASP A 55 -6.39 -8.93 6.15
C ASP A 55 -7.58 -8.14 5.59
N VAL A 56 -7.34 -6.95 5.03
CA VAL A 56 -8.39 -6.16 4.36
C VAL A 56 -8.99 -6.91 3.16
N VAL A 57 -8.16 -7.49 2.28
CA VAL A 57 -8.66 -8.31 1.16
C VAL A 57 -9.39 -9.55 1.66
N ASP A 58 -8.92 -10.13 2.76
CA ASP A 58 -9.46 -11.36 3.32
C ASP A 58 -10.76 -11.16 4.11
N THR A 59 -11.09 -9.94 4.54
CA THR A 59 -12.23 -9.69 5.44
C THR A 59 -13.27 -8.73 4.87
N HIS A 60 -12.88 -7.77 4.01
CA HIS A 60 -13.79 -6.75 3.53
C HIS A 60 -14.81 -7.33 2.52
N PRO A 61 -16.13 -7.09 2.70
CA PRO A 61 -17.18 -7.68 1.85
C PRO A 61 -17.02 -7.27 0.38
N GLY A 62 -16.71 -6.00 0.12
CA GLY A 62 -16.44 -5.45 -1.22
C GLY A 62 -15.18 -5.98 -1.94
N LEU A 63 -14.37 -6.83 -1.31
CA LEU A 63 -13.17 -7.44 -1.91
C LEU A 63 -13.20 -8.97 -1.92
N THR A 64 -14.29 -9.59 -1.47
CA THR A 64 -14.40 -11.06 -1.37
C THR A 64 -14.08 -11.80 -2.67
N PHE A 65 -14.42 -11.22 -3.82
CA PHE A 65 -14.15 -11.79 -5.14
C PHE A 65 -12.64 -11.82 -5.50
N LEU A 66 -11.80 -11.00 -4.88
CA LEU A 66 -10.34 -11.01 -5.12
C LEU A 66 -9.64 -12.23 -4.52
N LYS A 67 -10.26 -12.90 -3.55
CA LYS A 67 -9.69 -14.08 -2.88
C LYS A 67 -9.44 -15.23 -3.86
N ASP A 68 -10.34 -15.40 -4.83
CA ASP A 68 -10.28 -16.47 -5.83
C ASP A 68 -9.38 -16.11 -7.02
N ALA A 69 -8.76 -14.91 -7.02
CA ALA A 69 -7.93 -14.39 -8.10
C ALA A 69 -6.52 -13.96 -7.61
N PRO A 70 -5.60 -14.91 -7.35
CA PRO A 70 -4.29 -14.63 -6.72
C PRO A 70 -3.43 -13.61 -7.47
N GLU A 71 -3.52 -13.58 -8.80
CA GLU A 71 -2.78 -12.61 -9.61
C GLU A 71 -3.25 -11.18 -9.31
N PHE A 72 -4.55 -10.92 -9.41
CA PHE A 72 -5.16 -9.63 -9.11
C PHE A 72 -5.00 -9.24 -7.65
N HIS A 73 -5.02 -10.22 -6.74
CA HIS A 73 -4.80 -10.03 -5.31
C HIS A 73 -3.47 -9.30 -5.04
N SER A 74 -2.37 -9.86 -5.55
CA SER A 74 -1.03 -9.28 -5.35
C SER A 74 -0.88 -7.89 -5.97
N ARG A 75 -1.53 -7.67 -7.13
CA ARG A 75 -1.51 -6.39 -7.85
C ARG A 75 -2.31 -5.33 -7.12
N TYR A 76 -3.48 -5.67 -6.61
CA TYR A 76 -4.30 -4.76 -5.81
C TYR A 76 -3.54 -4.30 -4.55
N ILE A 77 -2.97 -5.22 -3.78
CA ILE A 77 -2.15 -4.86 -2.60
C ILE A 77 -1.01 -3.92 -3.01
N THR A 78 -0.28 -4.26 -4.06
CA THR A 78 0.83 -3.43 -4.57
C THR A 78 0.35 -2.02 -4.92
N THR A 79 -0.78 -1.89 -5.62
CA THR A 79 -1.35 -0.61 -6.02
C THR A 79 -1.80 0.21 -4.81
N VAL A 80 -2.49 -0.40 -3.84
CA VAL A 80 -2.89 0.29 -2.60
C VAL A 80 -1.67 0.81 -1.85
N ILE A 81 -0.60 0.01 -1.71
CA ILE A 81 0.68 0.45 -1.10
C ILE A 81 1.25 1.65 -1.87
N GLN A 82 1.30 1.62 -3.20
CA GLN A 82 1.80 2.75 -3.97
C GLN A 82 0.96 4.02 -3.74
N ARG A 83 -0.37 3.89 -3.67
CA ARG A 83 -1.28 5.03 -3.39
C ARG A 83 -1.10 5.59 -1.98
N ILE A 84 -0.87 4.73 -0.99
CA ILE A 84 -0.51 5.12 0.38
C ILE A 84 0.80 5.92 0.34
N PHE A 85 1.87 5.38 -0.24
CA PHE A 85 3.17 6.07 -0.28
C PHE A 85 3.14 7.37 -1.08
N TYR A 86 2.40 7.41 -2.18
CA TYR A 86 2.22 8.61 -3.00
C TYR A 86 1.61 9.78 -2.20
N THR A 87 0.62 9.46 -1.36
CA THR A 87 -0.13 10.48 -0.61
C THR A 87 0.52 10.79 0.74
N VAL A 88 0.99 9.77 1.46
CA VAL A 88 1.46 9.88 2.85
C VAL A 88 2.95 10.19 2.91
N ASN A 89 3.79 9.53 2.10
CA ASN A 89 5.25 9.67 2.19
C ASN A 89 5.77 10.91 1.43
N ARG A 90 5.33 12.10 1.87
CA ARG A 90 5.65 13.38 1.24
C ARG A 90 7.14 13.73 1.26
N SER A 91 7.92 13.10 2.13
CA SER A 91 9.38 13.23 2.13
C SER A 91 10.06 12.53 0.94
N TRP A 92 9.31 11.73 0.16
CA TRP A 92 9.87 10.80 -0.82
C TRP A 92 10.93 9.92 -0.19
N SER A 93 10.68 9.56 1.07
CA SER A 93 11.38 8.72 2.05
C SER A 93 11.66 7.26 1.71
N GLY A 94 10.67 6.63 1.10
CA GLY A 94 10.44 5.19 1.17
C GLY A 94 10.20 4.69 2.59
N LYS A 95 10.06 5.59 3.56
CA LYS A 95 9.91 5.34 4.98
C LYS A 95 8.86 6.28 5.53
N ILE A 96 7.67 5.76 5.81
CA ILE A 96 6.57 6.53 6.38
C ILE A 96 6.79 6.70 7.88
N THR A 97 6.80 7.93 8.34
CA THR A 97 6.94 8.26 9.78
C THR A 97 5.59 8.51 10.44
N SER A 98 5.54 8.46 11.77
CA SER A 98 4.33 8.82 12.53
C SER A 98 3.85 10.24 12.22
N THR A 99 4.78 11.16 11.93
CA THR A 99 4.47 12.54 11.54
C THR A 99 3.81 12.63 10.17
N GLU A 100 4.21 11.79 9.22
CA GLU A 100 3.57 11.73 7.90
C GLU A 100 2.17 11.11 8.01
N ILE A 101 2.00 10.05 8.79
CA ILE A 101 0.67 9.46 9.09
C ILE A 101 -0.25 10.51 9.71
N ARG A 102 0.21 11.23 10.73
CA ARG A 102 -0.54 12.30 11.42
C ARG A 102 -1.05 13.41 10.48
N LYS A 103 -0.32 13.69 9.41
CA LYS A 103 -0.63 14.76 8.45
C LYS A 103 -1.44 14.25 7.26
N SER A 104 -1.73 12.96 7.20
CA SER A 104 -2.54 12.32 6.18
C SER A 104 -3.93 11.97 6.72
N ASN A 105 -4.83 11.59 5.83
CA ASN A 105 -6.13 11.03 6.19
C ASN A 105 -6.10 9.49 6.28
N PHE A 106 -4.95 8.83 6.18
CA PHE A 106 -4.87 7.37 6.07
C PHE A 106 -5.58 6.62 7.20
N LEU A 107 -5.36 6.99 8.47
CA LEU A 107 -6.01 6.31 9.60
C LEU A 107 -7.52 6.57 9.65
N GLN A 108 -7.97 7.74 9.21
CA GLN A 108 -9.39 8.03 9.08
C GLN A 108 -10.02 7.15 8.00
N THR A 109 -9.36 7.03 6.84
CA THR A 109 -9.82 6.16 5.75
C THR A 109 -9.78 4.68 6.13
N LEU A 110 -8.80 4.25 6.92
CA LEU A 110 -8.72 2.88 7.43
C LEU A 110 -9.92 2.55 8.34
N ALA A 111 -10.36 3.49 9.18
CA ALA A 111 -11.54 3.30 10.02
C ALA A 111 -12.84 3.17 9.21
N LEU A 112 -12.95 3.87 8.06
CA LEU A 112 -14.12 3.80 7.20
C LEU A 112 -14.33 2.41 6.57
N LEU A 113 -13.28 1.57 6.47
CA LEU A 113 -13.40 0.20 5.93
C LEU A 113 -14.34 -0.69 6.76
N GLU A 114 -14.54 -0.38 8.03
CA GLU A 114 -15.48 -1.13 8.88
C GLU A 114 -16.94 -0.66 8.67
N GLU A 115 -17.15 0.55 8.15
CA GLU A 115 -18.46 1.20 8.04
C GLU A 115 -19.05 1.12 6.62
N GLU A 116 -18.20 1.09 5.59
CA GLU A 116 -18.61 1.17 4.19
C GLU A 116 -18.37 -0.16 3.46
N GLU A 117 -19.45 -0.84 3.06
CA GLU A 117 -19.38 -2.15 2.41
C GLU A 117 -18.94 -2.06 0.94
N ASP A 118 -19.25 -0.95 0.26
CA ASP A 118 -18.78 -0.70 -1.11
C ASP A 118 -17.40 -0.06 -1.09
N ILE A 119 -16.38 -0.90 -1.29
CA ILE A 119 -14.97 -0.49 -1.31
C ILE A 119 -14.69 0.66 -2.31
N ASN A 120 -15.54 0.84 -3.33
CA ASN A 120 -15.36 1.89 -4.33
C ASN A 120 -15.79 3.27 -3.83
N GLN A 121 -16.64 3.36 -2.80
CA GLN A 121 -16.93 4.64 -2.12
C GLN A 121 -15.71 5.14 -1.35
N ILE A 122 -14.81 4.24 -0.94
CA ILE A 122 -13.54 4.59 -0.30
C ILE A 122 -12.51 4.94 -1.38
N THR A 123 -12.72 6.11 -1.99
CA THR A 123 -11.92 6.56 -3.13
C THR A 123 -10.45 6.71 -2.80
N ASP A 124 -10.12 7.08 -1.56
CA ASP A 124 -8.75 7.22 -1.10
C ASP A 124 -8.16 5.84 -0.76
N TYR A 125 -6.99 5.54 -1.35
CA TYR A 125 -6.22 4.31 -1.16
C TYR A 125 -6.87 3.01 -1.68
N PHE A 126 -8.10 2.69 -1.27
CA PHE A 126 -8.66 1.34 -1.32
C PHE A 126 -9.62 1.06 -2.49
N SER A 127 -10.16 2.07 -3.18
CA SER A 127 -11.06 1.84 -4.31
C SER A 127 -10.53 0.81 -5.33
N TYR A 128 -11.31 -0.25 -5.54
CA TYR A 128 -11.01 -1.31 -6.49
C TYR A 128 -11.14 -0.81 -7.94
N GLU A 129 -12.12 0.04 -8.23
CA GLU A 129 -12.25 0.69 -9.54
C GLU A 129 -11.00 1.48 -9.93
N HIS A 130 -10.43 2.25 -9.00
CA HIS A 130 -9.18 2.96 -9.25
C HIS A 130 -8.02 1.99 -9.55
N PHE A 131 -7.92 0.90 -8.78
CA PHE A 131 -6.94 -0.15 -9.07
C PHE A 131 -7.15 -0.74 -10.48
N TYR A 132 -8.39 -1.09 -10.83
CA TYR A 132 -8.71 -1.74 -12.09
C TYR A 132 -8.34 -0.88 -13.29
N VAL A 133 -8.64 0.42 -13.24
CA VAL A 133 -8.24 1.38 -14.29
C VAL A 133 -6.71 1.43 -14.45
N ILE A 134 -5.97 1.53 -13.33
CA ILE A 134 -4.49 1.56 -13.35
C ILE A 134 -3.94 0.26 -13.96
N TYR A 135 -4.47 -0.89 -13.51
CA TYR A 135 -4.01 -2.20 -13.96
C TYR A 135 -4.31 -2.42 -15.45
N CYS A 136 -5.51 -2.09 -15.93
CA CYS A 136 -5.82 -2.19 -17.36
C CYS A 136 -4.88 -1.34 -18.21
N LYS A 137 -4.54 -0.12 -17.77
CA LYS A 137 -3.58 0.73 -18.49
C LYS A 137 -2.17 0.20 -18.50
N PHE A 138 -1.73 -0.43 -17.41
CA PHE A 138 -0.45 -1.13 -17.40
C PHE A 138 -0.47 -2.31 -18.38
N TRP A 139 -1.50 -3.16 -18.29
CA TRP A 139 -1.65 -4.36 -19.10
C TRP A 139 -1.79 -4.07 -20.60
N GLU A 140 -2.45 -2.98 -20.99
CA GLU A 140 -2.53 -2.52 -22.39
C GLU A 140 -1.15 -2.18 -22.99
N LEU A 141 -0.20 -1.75 -22.14
CA LEU A 141 1.15 -1.37 -22.58
C LEU A 141 2.13 -2.56 -22.54
N ASP A 142 2.03 -3.41 -21.51
CA ASP A 142 2.85 -4.62 -21.29
C ASP A 142 2.40 -5.77 -22.21
N SER A 143 2.79 -5.69 -23.48
CA SER A 143 2.36 -6.65 -24.52
C SER A 143 3.02 -8.03 -24.41
N ASP A 144 4.21 -8.10 -23.82
CA ASP A 144 4.98 -9.33 -23.60
C ASP A 144 4.76 -9.93 -22.20
N HIS A 145 3.98 -9.25 -21.36
CA HIS A 145 3.55 -9.72 -20.04
C HIS A 145 4.74 -10.01 -19.11
N ASP A 146 5.80 -9.23 -19.24
CA ASP A 146 7.02 -9.38 -18.43
C ASP A 146 6.95 -8.58 -17.12
N LEU A 147 5.88 -7.78 -16.94
CA LEU A 147 5.62 -6.91 -15.79
C LEU A 147 6.53 -5.68 -15.73
N TYR A 148 7.14 -5.31 -16.85
CA TYR A 148 7.90 -4.09 -17.05
C TYR A 148 7.33 -3.31 -18.23
N ILE A 149 7.54 -1.99 -18.20
CA ILE A 149 7.17 -1.10 -19.30
C ILE A 149 8.45 -0.48 -19.81
N SER A 150 8.76 -0.69 -21.08
CA SER A 150 9.91 -0.03 -21.72
C SER A 150 9.56 1.42 -22.10
N GLN A 151 10.58 2.20 -22.47
CA GLN A 151 10.35 3.53 -23.05
C GLN A 151 9.47 3.47 -24.31
N ALA A 152 9.62 2.41 -25.10
CA ALA A 152 8.85 2.21 -26.32
C ALA A 152 7.38 1.92 -26.01
N ASP A 153 7.09 1.18 -24.94
CA ASP A 153 5.72 0.90 -24.51
C ASP A 153 5.08 2.17 -23.95
N LEU A 154 5.76 2.88 -23.05
CA LEU A 154 5.25 4.13 -22.47
C LEU A 154 5.01 5.21 -23.54
N SER A 155 5.76 5.20 -24.64
CA SER A 155 5.54 6.13 -25.76
C SER A 155 4.15 6.00 -26.38
N ARG A 156 3.54 4.81 -26.34
CA ARG A 156 2.20 4.57 -26.91
C ARG A 156 1.07 5.02 -25.97
N TYR A 157 1.39 5.31 -24.71
CA TYR A 157 0.39 5.67 -23.72
C TYR A 157 -0.33 6.97 -24.09
N ASN A 158 -1.66 6.93 -24.00
CA ASN A 158 -2.55 8.08 -24.21
C ASN A 158 -2.29 8.81 -25.54
N ASP A 159 -2.20 8.04 -26.64
CA ASP A 159 -1.97 8.55 -28.00
C ASP A 159 -0.73 9.43 -28.14
N GLN A 160 0.39 9.03 -27.51
CA GLN A 160 1.66 9.78 -27.53
C GLN A 160 1.53 11.20 -26.95
N ALA A 161 0.63 11.42 -25.99
CA ALA A 161 0.42 12.73 -25.37
C ALA A 161 1.69 13.30 -24.68
N SER A 162 2.58 12.42 -24.21
CA SER A 162 3.84 12.80 -23.57
C SER A 162 5.00 12.84 -24.56
N SER A 163 5.81 13.90 -24.53
CA SER A 163 7.02 13.97 -25.37
C SER A 163 8.06 12.90 -25.01
N ASN A 164 8.85 12.44 -25.99
CA ASN A 164 9.94 11.49 -25.74
C ASN A 164 10.93 12.00 -24.67
N ARG A 165 11.16 13.32 -24.58
CA ARG A 165 12.04 13.91 -23.57
C ARG A 165 11.53 13.70 -22.14
N ILE A 166 10.22 13.78 -21.90
CA ILE A 166 9.70 13.54 -20.55
C ILE A 166 9.71 12.04 -20.24
N ILE A 167 9.47 11.19 -21.24
CA ILE A 167 9.58 9.73 -21.11
C ILE A 167 11.01 9.36 -20.71
N GLU A 168 12.02 9.81 -21.44
CA GLU A 168 13.44 9.57 -21.09
C GLU A 168 13.78 9.99 -19.65
N ARG A 169 13.20 11.09 -19.16
CA ARG A 169 13.40 11.58 -17.78
C ARG A 169 12.79 10.67 -16.72
N ILE A 170 11.69 9.97 -17.02
CA ILE A 170 11.11 8.97 -16.11
C ILE A 170 12.11 7.82 -15.90
N PHE A 171 12.73 7.35 -16.99
CA PHE A 171 13.69 6.25 -16.97
C PHE A 171 15.10 6.64 -16.52
N SER A 172 15.39 7.93 -16.33
CA SER A 172 16.73 8.40 -15.97
C SER A 172 17.08 8.26 -14.49
N GLY A 173 16.25 7.59 -13.68
CA GLY A 173 16.39 7.55 -12.22
C GLY A 173 15.88 8.81 -11.50
N ALA A 174 15.20 9.74 -12.19
CA ALA A 174 14.72 10.98 -11.57
C ALA A 174 13.57 10.75 -10.57
N VAL A 175 12.77 9.71 -10.82
CA VAL A 175 11.55 9.40 -10.06
C VAL A 175 11.51 7.96 -9.56
N THR A 176 12.63 7.23 -9.64
CA THR A 176 12.77 5.86 -9.14
C THR A 176 13.79 5.81 -8.00
N ARG A 177 13.63 4.85 -7.08
CA ARG A 177 14.51 4.66 -5.93
C ARG A 177 15.23 3.33 -6.09
N GLY A 178 16.55 3.38 -6.26
CA GLY A 178 17.41 2.23 -6.51
C GLY A 178 18.63 2.64 -7.33
N LYS A 179 19.68 1.81 -7.34
CA LYS A 179 20.75 1.99 -8.33
C LYS A 179 20.22 1.47 -9.67
N THR A 180 20.25 2.33 -10.70
CA THR A 180 20.18 1.92 -12.10
C THR A 180 21.27 0.91 -12.42
#